data_AF-A0A9X6N966-F1
#
_entry.id   AF-A0A9X6N966-F1
#
_cell.length_a   1.000
_cell.length_b   1.000
_cell.length_c   1.000
_cell.angle_alpha   90.00
_cell.angle_beta   90.00
_cell.angle_gamma   90.00
#
_symmetry.space_group_name_H-M   'P 1'
#
loop_
_entity.id
_entity.type
_entity.pdbx_description
1 polymer ?
#
loop_
_entity_poly.entity_id
_entity_poly.type
_entity_poly.pdbx_seq_one_letter_code
_entity_poly.pdbx_strand_id
1 'polypeptide(L)'
;MAEGVLKRRGNTRPTVHHADSDDSDSGGGSVRRSNLARDDSRGRGKDGDVNANEASDDEFEDADSKEQRLTLMEEVLLLGLKDKEGYTSFWNDCISSGLRGCILIELALRGRVELEKSGQLTRRKNLLSRKVTVKEDQLTGDVLLDEALRHMKDTKPEETVPTWVEYLSGETWNPLKLHYQLRQVRERLAKNLVEKGVLTTEKQNFVVFDMTTHPVVDSGVKQKLIKKLQDALLTKWTNNVHKMNRRVLSLLMLANAADVLENALAPLGDDDYDLAMRRLRELLDLDCEQQAQKLIQMNSANGGQDGGNGESNGASAPSRASALVAAGEMMWSVIAAFNK
;
A
#
# COMPACT_ATOMS: atom_id res chain seq x y z
N MET A 1 45.72 -36.09 -11.86
CA MET A 1 45.27 -36.47 -13.23
C MET A 1 43.89 -35.86 -13.43
N ALA A 2 43.57 -35.15 -14.51
CA ALA A 2 44.35 -34.84 -15.71
C ALA A 2 44.46 -33.32 -15.95
N GLU A 3 45.38 -32.91 -16.83
CA GLU A 3 45.44 -31.54 -17.36
C GLU A 3 44.59 -31.38 -18.62
N GLY A 4 44.23 -30.14 -18.96
CA GLY A 4 43.65 -29.76 -20.25
C GLY A 4 43.86 -28.26 -20.50
N VAL A 5 44.60 -27.89 -21.55
CA VAL A 5 45.27 -26.58 -21.65
C VAL A 5 44.99 -25.86 -22.98
N LEU A 6 44.80 -24.53 -22.91
CA LEU A 6 44.63 -23.56 -24.01
C LEU A 6 43.35 -23.72 -24.87
N LYS A 7 42.75 -22.64 -25.38
CA LYS A 7 43.39 -21.67 -26.29
C LYS A 7 42.75 -20.26 -26.24
N ARG A 8 43.58 -19.21 -26.30
CA ARG A 8 43.15 -17.81 -26.52
C ARG A 8 42.99 -17.52 -28.01
N ARG A 9 42.21 -16.49 -28.37
CA ARG A 9 42.27 -15.81 -29.68
C ARG A 9 41.97 -14.31 -29.52
N GLY A 10 42.87 -13.45 -30.04
CA GLY A 10 42.53 -12.06 -30.40
C GLY A 10 41.94 -12.00 -31.83
N ASN A 11 41.81 -10.84 -32.48
CA ASN A 11 42.37 -9.51 -32.20
C ASN A 11 41.55 -8.41 -32.99
N THR A 12 42.11 -7.20 -33.09
CA THR A 12 41.89 -6.12 -34.10
C THR A 12 40.66 -5.20 -34.01
N ARG A 13 40.91 -3.96 -33.54
CA ARG A 13 40.51 -2.70 -34.23
C ARG A 13 41.60 -2.32 -35.26
N PRO A 14 41.34 -1.51 -36.31
CA PRO A 14 41.45 -0.03 -36.28
C PRO A 14 40.30 0.64 -37.11
N THR A 15 40.23 1.93 -37.51
CA THR A 15 41.13 3.12 -37.40
C THR A 15 40.29 4.40 -37.06
N VAL A 16 40.53 5.56 -37.69
CA VAL A 16 39.87 6.88 -37.49
C VAL A 16 39.82 7.68 -38.80
N HIS A 17 38.72 8.42 -39.05
CA HIS A 17 38.59 9.70 -39.82
C HIS A 17 37.30 10.40 -39.30
N HIS A 18 37.10 11.73 -39.13
CA HIS A 18 37.86 13.00 -39.28
C HIS A 18 37.39 13.92 -40.44
N ALA A 19 37.01 15.18 -40.10
CA ALA A 19 36.68 16.35 -40.96
C ALA A 19 35.35 16.28 -41.77
N ASP A 20 34.65 17.38 -42.13
CA ASP A 20 34.58 18.77 -41.62
C ASP A 20 33.34 19.52 -42.23
N SER A 21 33.07 20.75 -41.76
CA SER A 21 32.29 21.85 -42.41
C SER A 21 30.75 21.80 -42.55
N ASP A 22 30.13 22.91 -42.11
CA ASP A 22 29.23 23.88 -42.80
C ASP A 22 28.60 23.47 -44.16
N ASP A 23 27.39 23.90 -44.55
CA ASP A 23 26.84 25.27 -44.43
C ASP A 23 25.28 25.30 -44.32
N SER A 24 24.73 26.51 -44.39
CA SER A 24 23.36 26.98 -44.14
C SER A 24 22.39 26.91 -45.35
N ASP A 25 21.08 27.00 -45.08
CA ASP A 25 20.26 28.16 -45.51
C ASP A 25 18.82 28.17 -44.89
N SER A 26 18.30 29.39 -44.69
CA SER A 26 16.89 29.89 -44.67
C SER A 26 15.71 29.14 -44.01
N GLY A 27 14.82 29.94 -43.40
CA GLY A 27 13.48 29.46 -42.98
C GLY A 27 12.53 30.50 -42.36
N GLY A 28 13.04 31.49 -41.60
CA GLY A 28 12.22 32.50 -40.90
C GLY A 28 11.44 31.96 -39.67
N GLY A 29 10.82 32.80 -38.83
CA GLY A 29 10.94 34.25 -38.77
C GLY A 29 9.79 34.95 -38.01
N SER A 30 10.01 35.35 -36.75
CA SER A 30 9.37 36.54 -36.11
C SER A 30 9.93 36.78 -34.71
N VAL A 31 10.33 38.02 -34.40
CA VAL A 31 10.80 38.44 -33.06
C VAL A 31 9.93 39.58 -32.52
N ARG A 32 9.30 39.37 -31.36
CA ARG A 32 8.97 40.39 -30.34
C ARG A 32 8.68 39.67 -29.02
N ARG A 33 9.58 39.75 -28.05
CA ARG A 33 9.74 40.83 -27.04
C ARG A 33 8.77 40.68 -25.87
N SER A 34 9.35 40.40 -24.72
CA SER A 34 8.75 40.49 -23.39
C SER A 34 8.23 41.90 -23.08
N ASN A 35 7.23 41.98 -22.21
CA ASN A 35 7.07 43.07 -21.26
C ASN A 35 6.29 42.56 -20.03
N LEU A 36 6.71 43.02 -18.84
CA LEU A 36 6.02 42.77 -17.57
C LEU A 36 5.03 43.90 -17.30
N ALA A 37 3.83 43.57 -16.86
CA ALA A 37 2.93 44.47 -16.14
C ALA A 37 2.06 43.66 -15.18
N ARG A 38 1.83 44.20 -13.97
CA ARG A 38 0.82 43.71 -13.02
C ARG A 38 -0.48 44.47 -13.25
N ASP A 39 -1.62 43.84 -13.00
CA ASP A 39 -2.58 44.39 -12.01
C ASP A 39 -3.48 43.29 -11.42
N ASP A 40 -4.25 43.63 -10.40
CA ASP A 40 -5.06 42.76 -9.54
C ASP A 40 -6.53 42.58 -10.04
N SER A 41 -7.26 41.71 -9.33
CA SER A 41 -8.72 41.69 -9.08
C SER A 41 -9.54 40.46 -9.55
N ARG A 42 -9.87 39.61 -8.57
CA ARG A 42 -11.21 39.02 -8.32
C ARG A 42 -11.88 38.20 -9.45
N GLY A 43 -11.41 36.96 -9.64
CA GLY A 43 -12.12 35.91 -10.40
C GLY A 43 -12.79 34.85 -9.51
N ARG A 44 -14.12 34.68 -9.63
CA ARG A 44 -14.92 33.69 -8.85
C ARG A 44 -15.06 32.37 -9.62
N GLY A 45 -14.18 31.40 -9.37
CA GLY A 45 -14.42 29.97 -9.67
C GLY A 45 -14.96 29.28 -8.42
N LYS A 46 -16.17 28.71 -8.36
CA LYS A 46 -16.84 27.75 -9.26
C LYS A 46 -16.21 26.37 -9.15
N ASP A 47 -16.69 25.62 -8.17
CA ASP A 47 -16.32 24.25 -7.86
C ASP A 47 -16.43 23.37 -9.11
N GLY A 48 -15.33 22.68 -9.43
CA GLY A 48 -15.32 21.65 -10.46
C GLY A 48 -15.93 20.39 -9.91
N ASP A 49 -17.08 19.99 -10.44
CA ASP A 49 -17.70 18.69 -10.15
C ASP A 49 -16.88 17.59 -10.84
N VAL A 50 -15.80 17.16 -10.18
CA VAL A 50 -14.95 16.07 -10.66
C VAL A 50 -15.73 14.76 -10.49
N ASN A 51 -16.08 14.17 -11.62
CA ASN A 51 -17.04 13.08 -11.76
C ASN A 51 -16.68 11.88 -10.85
N ALA A 52 -17.57 11.55 -9.92
CA ALA A 52 -17.26 10.65 -8.81
C ALA A 52 -16.97 9.19 -9.21
N ASN A 53 -17.29 8.78 -10.45
CA ASN A 53 -17.06 7.43 -10.94
C ASN A 53 -15.57 7.11 -11.20
N GLU A 54 -14.72 8.09 -11.53
CA GLU A 54 -13.31 7.82 -11.86
C GLU A 54 -12.50 7.34 -10.65
N ALA A 55 -12.95 7.64 -9.42
CA ALA A 55 -12.30 7.21 -8.19
C ALA A 55 -12.60 5.75 -7.81
N SER A 56 -13.59 5.09 -8.42
CA SER A 56 -14.06 3.75 -8.01
C SER A 56 -13.44 2.58 -8.78
N ASP A 57 -12.82 2.83 -9.94
CA ASP A 57 -12.21 1.77 -10.73
C ASP A 57 -10.79 1.42 -10.26
N ASP A 58 -9.97 2.43 -9.96
CA ASP A 58 -8.61 2.34 -9.37
C ASP A 58 -8.52 1.57 -8.03
N GLU A 59 -9.65 1.30 -7.34
CA GLU A 59 -9.63 0.57 -6.06
C GLU A 59 -9.59 -0.96 -6.22
N PHE A 60 -9.94 -1.52 -7.39
CA PHE A 60 -9.84 -2.95 -7.68
C PHE A 60 -9.36 -3.33 -9.09
N GLU A 61 -9.38 -2.43 -10.09
CA GLU A 61 -8.98 -2.74 -11.47
C GLU A 61 -7.46 -2.73 -11.66
N ASP A 62 -6.82 -3.71 -11.04
CA ASP A 62 -5.39 -4.00 -11.18
C ASP A 62 -5.20 -5.48 -11.57
N ALA A 63 -5.99 -5.91 -12.56
CA ALA A 63 -6.09 -7.29 -13.05
C ALA A 63 -5.53 -7.49 -14.47
N ASP A 64 -5.48 -6.42 -15.29
CA ASP A 64 -4.88 -6.41 -16.64
C ASP A 64 -3.60 -5.54 -16.72
N SER A 65 -3.28 -4.84 -15.62
CA SER A 65 -2.02 -4.12 -15.44
C SER A 65 -0.82 -5.07 -15.51
N LYS A 66 0.13 -4.79 -16.40
CA LYS A 66 1.42 -5.52 -16.50
C LYS A 66 2.42 -5.13 -15.40
N GLU A 67 1.93 -4.65 -14.26
CA GLU A 67 2.73 -4.13 -13.15
C GLU A 67 2.85 -5.19 -12.04
N GLN A 68 3.96 -5.18 -11.30
CA GLN A 68 4.23 -6.17 -10.26
C GLN A 68 3.34 -5.91 -9.04
N ARG A 69 2.21 -6.64 -8.95
CA ARG A 69 1.23 -6.46 -7.87
C ARG A 69 1.80 -6.89 -6.51
N LEU A 70 2.20 -5.89 -5.73
CA LEU A 70 2.67 -6.05 -4.35
C LEU A 70 1.50 -6.12 -3.35
N THR A 71 1.72 -6.77 -2.21
CA THR A 71 0.81 -6.72 -1.05
C THR A 71 1.11 -5.51 -0.16
N LEU A 72 0.19 -5.11 0.72
CA LEU A 72 0.47 -4.00 1.66
C LEU A 72 1.67 -4.32 2.55
N MET A 73 1.87 -5.59 2.92
CA MET A 73 3.05 -6.03 3.67
C MET A 73 4.35 -5.82 2.89
N GLU A 74 4.34 -6.11 1.60
CA GLU A 74 5.49 -5.96 0.70
C GLU A 74 5.78 -4.49 0.39
N GLU A 75 4.76 -3.66 0.17
CA GLU A 75 4.91 -2.21 -0.01
C GLU A 75 5.50 -1.56 1.27
N VAL A 76 4.96 -1.86 2.46
CA VAL A 76 5.50 -1.36 3.75
C VAL A 76 6.93 -1.84 4.00
N LEU A 77 7.25 -3.11 3.71
CA LEU A 77 8.62 -3.61 3.84
C LEU A 77 9.58 -2.88 2.89
N LEU A 78 9.21 -2.69 1.63
CA LEU A 78 10.05 -2.07 0.60
C LEU A 78 10.40 -0.60 0.93
N LEU A 79 9.52 0.11 1.63
CA LEU A 79 9.80 1.46 2.16
C LEU A 79 10.89 1.43 3.25
N GLY A 80 10.84 0.46 4.17
CA GLY A 80 11.81 0.30 5.25
C GLY A 80 13.16 -0.32 4.84
N LEU A 81 13.22 -1.00 3.69
CA LEU A 81 14.46 -1.59 3.15
C LEU A 81 15.44 -0.51 2.65
N LYS A 82 16.72 -0.66 2.96
CA LYS A 82 17.80 0.07 2.30
C LYS A 82 18.23 -0.61 1.00
N ASP A 83 18.26 0.15 -0.09
CA ASP A 83 18.42 -0.36 -1.47
C ASP A 83 19.63 -1.29 -1.66
N LYS A 84 20.82 -0.86 -1.24
CA LYS A 84 22.09 -1.62 -1.40
C LYS A 84 22.36 -2.64 -0.29
N GLU A 85 21.81 -2.42 0.89
CA GLU A 85 22.08 -3.25 2.07
C GLU A 85 21.15 -4.46 2.12
N GLY A 86 19.95 -4.36 1.53
CA GLY A 86 19.01 -5.49 1.43
C GLY A 86 18.39 -5.92 2.75
N TYR A 87 18.40 -5.01 3.74
CA TYR A 87 17.74 -5.16 5.03
C TYR A 87 17.08 -3.86 5.46
N THR A 88 16.11 -3.98 6.37
CA THR A 88 15.47 -2.86 7.06
C THR A 88 16.47 -2.22 8.01
N SER A 89 16.54 -0.88 8.04
CA SER A 89 17.50 -0.14 8.90
C SER A 89 17.47 -0.58 10.37
N PHE A 90 16.27 -0.87 10.88
CA PHE A 90 16.05 -1.66 12.09
C PHE A 90 14.74 -2.44 11.92
N TRP A 91 14.62 -3.65 12.45
CA TRP A 91 13.33 -4.35 12.56
C TRP A 91 12.84 -4.18 13.99
N ASN A 92 11.90 -3.27 14.19
CA ASN A 92 11.31 -2.90 15.49
C ASN A 92 9.90 -3.50 15.66
N ASP A 93 9.30 -3.27 16.83
CA ASP A 93 7.94 -3.73 17.12
C ASP A 93 6.88 -2.95 16.32
N CYS A 94 7.19 -1.72 15.87
CA CYS A 94 6.32 -0.91 15.00
C CYS A 94 6.13 -1.56 13.62
N ILE A 95 7.21 -1.89 12.90
CA ILE A 95 7.11 -2.62 11.62
C ILE A 95 6.56 -4.04 11.84
N SER A 96 6.94 -4.69 12.94
CA SER A 96 6.42 -6.02 13.30
C SER A 96 4.88 -6.01 13.42
N SER A 97 4.31 -5.10 14.19
CA SER A 97 2.86 -4.99 14.41
C SER A 97 2.12 -4.36 13.22
N GLY A 98 2.69 -3.32 12.60
CA GLY A 98 2.16 -2.68 11.39
C GLY A 98 1.97 -3.66 10.23
N LEU A 99 2.88 -4.64 10.06
CA LEU A 99 2.72 -5.71 9.07
C LEU A 99 1.57 -6.69 9.39
N ARG A 100 1.15 -6.85 10.66
CA ARG A 100 -0.09 -7.58 10.99
C ARG A 100 -1.32 -6.75 10.64
N GLY A 101 -1.28 -5.43 10.86
CA GLY A 101 -2.29 -4.51 10.36
C GLY A 101 -2.46 -4.56 8.83
N CYS A 102 -1.34 -4.63 8.10
CA CYS A 102 -1.32 -4.84 6.65
C CYS A 102 -2.06 -6.11 6.24
N ILE A 103 -1.82 -7.23 6.93
CA ILE A 103 -2.48 -8.54 6.64
C ILE A 103 -4.00 -8.45 6.83
N LEU A 104 -4.47 -7.83 7.90
CA LEU A 104 -5.92 -7.67 8.16
C LEU A 104 -6.61 -6.83 7.08
N ILE A 105 -5.98 -5.73 6.65
CA ILE A 105 -6.53 -4.85 5.60
C ILE A 105 -6.42 -5.50 4.21
N GLU A 106 -5.31 -6.16 3.88
CA GLU A 106 -5.12 -6.86 2.60
C GLU A 106 -6.11 -8.04 2.45
N LEU A 107 -6.41 -8.79 3.52
CA LEU A 107 -7.49 -9.79 3.52
C LEU A 107 -8.88 -9.19 3.29
N ALA A 108 -9.17 -8.01 3.85
CA ALA A 108 -10.45 -7.33 3.68
C ALA A 108 -10.60 -6.71 2.28
N LEU A 109 -9.53 -6.13 1.72
CA LEU A 109 -9.45 -5.70 0.32
C LEU A 109 -9.64 -6.88 -0.65
N ARG A 110 -9.16 -8.08 -0.30
CA ARG A 110 -9.42 -9.33 -1.05
C ARG A 110 -10.80 -9.97 -0.75
N GLY A 111 -11.66 -9.28 0.00
CA GLY A 111 -13.01 -9.70 0.34
C GLY A 111 -13.12 -10.93 1.25
N ARG A 112 -12.00 -11.42 1.80
CA ARG A 112 -11.92 -12.67 2.59
C ARG A 112 -12.50 -12.54 3.99
N VAL A 113 -12.36 -11.35 4.58
CA VAL A 113 -12.83 -11.02 5.92
C VAL A 113 -13.58 -9.69 5.92
N GLU A 114 -14.55 -9.55 6.83
CA GLU A 114 -15.23 -8.28 7.13
C GLU A 114 -15.49 -8.15 8.63
N LEU A 115 -15.83 -6.95 9.11
CA LEU A 115 -16.20 -6.75 10.51
C LEU A 115 -17.68 -7.10 10.75
N GLU A 116 -17.97 -7.71 11.89
CA GLU A 116 -19.31 -8.00 12.40
C GLU A 116 -20.27 -6.84 12.09
N LYS A 117 -21.33 -7.08 11.31
CA LYS A 117 -22.17 -6.01 10.73
C LYS A 117 -22.86 -5.19 11.81
N SER A 118 -22.80 -3.87 11.66
CA SER A 118 -23.43 -2.92 12.59
C SER A 118 -24.95 -2.87 12.37
N GLY A 119 -25.64 -3.91 12.86
CA GLY A 119 -27.10 -4.04 12.83
C GLY A 119 -27.80 -2.95 13.65
N GLN A 120 -29.13 -2.88 13.53
CA GLN A 120 -29.94 -1.83 14.14
C GLN A 120 -29.89 -1.80 15.68
N LEU A 121 -29.66 -2.96 16.31
CA LEU A 121 -29.38 -3.10 17.75
C LEU A 121 -27.88 -2.88 18.09
N THR A 122 -27.01 -3.04 17.10
CA THR A 122 -25.54 -3.07 17.20
C THR A 122 -24.88 -1.70 16.96
N ARG A 123 -25.65 -0.67 16.54
CA ARG A 123 -25.20 0.72 16.25
C ARG A 123 -24.34 1.41 17.32
N ARG A 124 -24.18 0.82 18.51
CA ARG A 124 -23.38 1.34 19.64
C ARG A 124 -22.12 0.52 19.94
N LYS A 125 -21.81 -0.55 19.20
CA LYS A 125 -20.52 -1.25 19.35
C LYS A 125 -19.40 -0.34 18.81
N ASN A 126 -18.46 0.01 19.68
CA ASN A 126 -17.22 0.66 19.29
C ASN A 126 -16.48 -0.19 18.25
N LEU A 127 -15.81 0.45 17.31
CA LEU A 127 -15.18 -0.14 16.12
C LEU A 127 -14.17 -1.26 16.45
N LEU A 128 -13.55 -1.19 17.62
CA LEU A 128 -12.57 -2.16 18.15
C LEU A 128 -13.21 -3.28 18.97
N SER A 129 -14.51 -3.17 19.29
CA SER A 129 -15.30 -4.23 19.94
C SER A 129 -16.02 -5.16 18.94
N ARG A 130 -15.94 -4.82 17.64
CA ARG A 130 -16.49 -5.65 16.55
C ARG A 130 -15.53 -6.79 16.24
N LYS A 131 -16.10 -7.97 15.97
CA LYS A 131 -15.34 -9.18 15.66
C LYS A 131 -14.98 -9.22 14.17
N VAL A 132 -13.89 -9.89 13.83
CA VAL A 132 -13.49 -10.19 12.45
C VAL A 132 -14.17 -11.50 12.03
N THR A 133 -15.02 -11.43 11.02
CA THR A 133 -15.77 -12.56 10.47
C THR A 133 -15.14 -13.00 9.15
N VAL A 134 -14.85 -14.29 9.01
CA VAL A 134 -14.43 -14.88 7.72
C VAL A 134 -15.65 -15.03 6.82
N LYS A 135 -15.51 -14.58 5.58
CA LYS A 135 -16.57 -14.50 4.57
C LYS A 135 -16.31 -15.43 3.39
N GLU A 136 -15.07 -15.49 2.94
CA GLU A 136 -14.62 -16.32 1.82
C GLU A 136 -13.30 -16.96 2.23
N ASP A 137 -13.19 -18.29 2.15
CA ASP A 137 -12.01 -19.04 2.60
C ASP A 137 -11.07 -19.47 1.46
N GLN A 138 -11.39 -19.08 0.23
CA GLN A 138 -10.56 -19.31 -0.95
C GLN A 138 -9.16 -18.71 -0.74
N LEU A 139 -8.13 -19.54 -0.95
CA LEU A 139 -6.73 -19.11 -0.89
C LEU A 139 -6.46 -17.87 -1.75
N THR A 140 -5.51 -17.06 -1.30
CA THR A 140 -5.13 -15.78 -1.90
C THR A 140 -3.80 -15.86 -2.66
N GLY A 141 -3.06 -16.96 -2.50
CA GLY A 141 -1.75 -17.18 -3.12
C GLY A 141 -0.58 -16.56 -2.34
N ASP A 142 -0.84 -15.78 -1.29
CA ASP A 142 0.17 -15.30 -0.35
C ASP A 142 0.16 -16.15 0.91
N VAL A 143 1.31 -16.74 1.24
CA VAL A 143 1.44 -17.72 2.34
C VAL A 143 1.17 -17.10 3.71
N LEU A 144 1.36 -15.80 3.91
CA LEU A 144 1.06 -15.12 5.18
C LEU A 144 -0.43 -14.80 5.32
N LEU A 145 -1.06 -14.33 4.23
CA LEU A 145 -2.50 -14.11 4.19
C LEU A 145 -3.27 -15.41 4.39
N ASP A 146 -2.87 -16.48 3.72
CA ASP A 146 -3.56 -17.77 3.74
C ASP A 146 -3.40 -18.49 5.10
N GLU A 147 -2.26 -18.31 5.77
CA GLU A 147 -2.04 -18.77 7.13
C GLU A 147 -2.90 -18.01 8.15
N ALA A 148 -2.96 -16.68 8.06
CA ALA A 148 -3.81 -15.85 8.93
C ALA A 148 -5.30 -16.16 8.72
N LEU A 149 -5.75 -16.30 7.46
CA LEU A 149 -7.14 -16.63 7.10
C LEU A 149 -7.57 -17.99 7.67
N ARG A 150 -6.68 -19.00 7.66
CA ARG A 150 -6.90 -20.30 8.32
C ARG A 150 -7.09 -20.14 9.84
N HIS A 151 -6.20 -19.40 10.52
CA HIS A 151 -6.33 -19.17 11.96
C HIS A 151 -7.65 -18.46 12.33
N MET A 152 -8.12 -17.54 11.50
CA MET A 152 -9.42 -16.87 11.67
C MET A 152 -10.60 -17.82 11.46
N LYS A 153 -10.55 -18.66 10.42
CA LYS A 153 -11.59 -19.66 10.11
C LYS A 153 -11.77 -20.66 11.25
N ASP A 154 -10.65 -21.16 11.79
CA ASP A 154 -10.62 -22.19 12.84
C ASP A 154 -10.92 -21.61 14.25
N THR A 155 -11.07 -20.30 14.38
CA THR A 155 -11.35 -19.63 15.67
C THR A 155 -12.84 -19.35 15.87
N LYS A 156 -13.43 -20.02 16.86
CA LYS A 156 -14.77 -19.72 17.39
C LYS A 156 -14.72 -19.66 18.93
N PRO A 157 -15.34 -18.65 19.59
CA PRO A 157 -15.97 -17.47 18.99
C PRO A 157 -14.97 -16.61 18.19
N GLU A 158 -15.47 -15.80 17.26
CA GLU A 158 -14.64 -14.88 16.47
C GLU A 158 -14.04 -13.78 17.36
N GLU A 159 -12.86 -13.27 17.03
CA GLU A 159 -12.12 -12.29 17.86
C GLU A 159 -12.02 -10.90 17.21
N THR A 160 -11.65 -9.89 18.01
CA THR A 160 -11.58 -8.48 17.56
C THR A 160 -10.28 -8.17 16.83
N VAL A 161 -10.23 -7.02 16.14
CA VAL A 161 -9.03 -6.56 15.42
C VAL A 161 -7.79 -6.46 16.32
N PRO A 162 -7.82 -5.80 17.50
CA PRO A 162 -6.68 -5.80 18.43
C PRO A 162 -6.22 -7.22 18.80
N THR A 163 -7.15 -8.11 19.14
CA THR A 163 -6.84 -9.51 19.49
C THR A 163 -6.18 -10.27 18.33
N TRP A 164 -6.56 -9.99 17.09
CA TRP A 164 -5.89 -10.56 15.91
C TRP A 164 -4.47 -10.01 15.69
N VAL A 165 -4.21 -8.74 15.99
CA VAL A 165 -2.84 -8.20 15.96
C VAL A 165 -1.99 -8.91 17.02
N GLU A 166 -2.44 -8.97 18.29
CA GLU A 166 -1.74 -9.69 19.37
C GLU A 166 -1.45 -11.16 19.00
N TYR A 167 -2.43 -11.86 18.44
CA TYR A 167 -2.32 -13.28 18.08
C TYR A 167 -1.32 -13.52 16.95
N LEU A 168 -1.37 -12.72 15.88
CA LEU A 168 -0.50 -12.86 14.72
C LEU A 168 0.92 -12.32 14.99
N SER A 169 1.09 -11.42 15.95
CA SER A 169 2.39 -11.01 16.52
C SER A 169 2.98 -12.07 17.46
N GLY A 170 2.13 -12.75 18.23
CA GLY A 170 2.54 -13.64 19.34
C GLY A 170 2.73 -12.92 20.68
N GLU A 171 2.10 -11.75 20.84
CA GLU A 171 2.11 -10.93 22.07
C GLU A 171 1.09 -11.43 23.12
N THR A 172 0.25 -12.41 22.75
CA THR A 172 -0.83 -12.90 23.62
C THR A 172 -0.34 -13.79 24.76
N TRP A 173 -0.87 -13.54 25.96
CA TRP A 173 -0.61 -14.32 27.17
C TRP A 173 -1.33 -15.68 27.21
N ASN A 174 -2.15 -16.02 26.21
CA ASN A 174 -2.88 -17.29 26.16
C ASN A 174 -2.02 -18.40 25.49
N PRO A 175 -1.53 -19.43 26.23
CA PRO A 175 -0.65 -20.45 25.65
C PRO A 175 -1.32 -21.27 24.54
N LEU A 176 -2.65 -21.41 24.57
CA LEU A 176 -3.42 -22.12 23.54
C LEU A 176 -3.52 -21.33 22.23
N LYS A 177 -3.25 -20.02 22.24
CA LYS A 177 -3.32 -19.12 21.06
C LYS A 177 -1.93 -18.68 20.56
N LEU A 178 -0.87 -18.91 21.33
CA LEU A 178 0.52 -18.60 20.95
C LEU A 178 0.97 -19.25 19.62
N HIS A 179 0.31 -20.35 19.21
CA HIS A 179 0.57 -21.02 17.93
C HIS A 179 -0.05 -20.32 16.69
N TYR A 180 -0.75 -19.20 16.86
CA TYR A 180 -1.21 -18.33 15.76
C TYR A 180 -0.17 -17.27 15.35
N GLN A 181 0.95 -17.17 16.07
CA GLN A 181 2.03 -16.26 15.74
C GLN A 181 2.56 -16.54 14.32
N LEU A 182 2.47 -15.55 13.44
CA LEU A 182 3.10 -15.64 12.12
C LEU A 182 4.62 -15.57 12.29
N ARG A 183 5.30 -16.63 11.84
CA ARG A 183 6.75 -16.80 11.96
C ARG A 183 7.47 -16.57 10.64
N GLN A 184 8.71 -16.10 10.76
CA GLN A 184 9.62 -15.82 9.64
C GLN A 184 9.01 -14.82 8.62
N VAL A 185 8.28 -13.82 9.12
CA VAL A 185 7.50 -12.86 8.30
C VAL A 185 8.42 -12.07 7.37
N ARG A 186 9.56 -11.58 7.88
CA ARG A 186 10.55 -10.83 7.12
C ARG A 186 11.14 -11.66 5.98
N GLU A 187 11.51 -12.89 6.29
CA GLU A 187 12.15 -13.85 5.38
C GLU A 187 11.17 -14.28 4.27
N ARG A 188 9.89 -14.48 4.62
CA ARG A 188 8.82 -14.81 3.68
C ARG A 188 8.49 -13.64 2.75
N LEU A 189 8.38 -12.42 3.28
CA LEU A 189 8.16 -11.22 2.46
C LEU A 189 9.36 -10.91 1.54
N ALA A 190 10.59 -11.09 2.04
CA ALA A 190 11.79 -10.98 1.20
C ALA A 190 11.79 -12.04 0.08
N LYS A 191 11.43 -13.29 0.38
CA LYS A 191 11.28 -14.36 -0.62
C LYS A 191 10.22 -14.00 -1.67
N ASN A 192 9.03 -13.53 -1.28
CA ASN A 192 8.01 -13.08 -2.22
C ASN A 192 8.53 -11.96 -3.15
N LEU A 193 9.23 -10.97 -2.59
CA LEU A 193 9.80 -9.86 -3.36
C LEU A 193 10.94 -10.29 -4.30
N VAL A 194 11.68 -11.35 -3.97
CA VAL A 194 12.64 -12.00 -4.89
C VAL A 194 11.91 -12.76 -5.99
N GLU A 195 10.85 -13.51 -5.68
CA GLU A 195 10.04 -14.23 -6.67
C GLU A 195 9.29 -13.27 -7.62
N LYS A 196 9.00 -12.04 -7.18
CA LYS A 196 8.46 -10.96 -8.02
C LYS A 196 9.53 -10.14 -8.76
N GLY A 197 10.82 -10.36 -8.48
CA GLY A 197 11.94 -9.69 -9.14
C GLY A 197 12.24 -8.26 -8.68
N VAL A 198 11.68 -7.82 -7.55
CA VAL A 198 11.98 -6.49 -6.95
C VAL A 198 13.33 -6.53 -6.21
N LEU A 199 13.57 -7.63 -5.49
CA LEU A 199 14.83 -7.92 -4.81
C LEU A 199 15.59 -9.05 -5.52
N THR A 200 16.88 -9.14 -5.27
CA THR A 200 17.67 -10.35 -5.59
C THR A 200 18.02 -11.11 -4.31
N THR A 201 18.77 -12.20 -4.42
CA THR A 201 19.43 -12.86 -3.29
C THR A 201 20.93 -12.84 -3.54
N GLU A 202 21.65 -12.06 -2.73
CA GLU A 202 23.11 -11.97 -2.76
C GLU A 202 23.75 -12.66 -1.55
N LYS A 203 24.99 -13.12 -1.75
CA LYS A 203 25.80 -13.74 -0.71
C LYS A 203 27.00 -12.84 -0.41
N GLN A 204 26.91 -12.08 0.68
CA GLN A 204 27.98 -11.23 1.17
C GLN A 204 28.92 -12.06 2.05
N ASN A 205 30.13 -12.31 1.56
CA ASN A 205 31.14 -13.11 2.28
C ASN A 205 31.93 -12.20 3.24
N PHE A 206 31.85 -12.45 4.55
CA PHE A 206 32.67 -11.79 5.57
C PHE A 206 33.85 -12.70 5.94
N VAL A 207 34.83 -12.16 6.68
CA VAL A 207 36.08 -12.87 7.02
C VAL A 207 35.86 -14.16 7.83
N VAL A 208 34.71 -14.31 8.51
CA VAL A 208 34.43 -15.41 9.45
C VAL A 208 33.14 -16.17 9.12
N PHE A 209 32.23 -15.59 8.32
CA PHE A 209 30.94 -16.17 7.96
C PHE A 209 30.40 -15.55 6.67
N ASP A 210 29.39 -16.17 6.08
CA ASP A 210 28.68 -15.61 4.93
C ASP A 210 27.27 -15.16 5.33
N MET A 211 26.85 -13.98 4.88
CA MET A 211 25.50 -13.46 5.10
C MET A 211 24.71 -13.47 3.79
N THR A 212 23.46 -13.91 3.84
CA THR A 212 22.53 -13.74 2.73
C THR A 212 21.83 -12.39 2.87
N THR A 213 21.82 -11.58 1.81
CA THR A 213 21.14 -10.28 1.78
C THR A 213 20.22 -10.18 0.57
N HIS A 214 19.24 -9.28 0.64
CA HIS A 214 18.22 -9.13 -0.41
C HIS A 214 18.16 -7.69 -0.95
N PRO A 215 19.21 -7.22 -1.65
CA PRO A 215 19.24 -5.85 -2.17
C PRO A 215 18.19 -5.63 -3.26
N VAL A 216 17.77 -4.36 -3.40
CA VAL A 216 16.76 -3.91 -4.36
C VAL A 216 17.40 -3.85 -5.75
N VAL A 217 16.85 -4.59 -6.71
CA VAL A 217 17.28 -4.58 -8.12
C VAL A 217 16.33 -3.77 -9.00
N ASP A 218 15.02 -3.78 -8.72
CA ASP A 218 14.08 -2.84 -9.35
C ASP A 218 13.85 -1.62 -8.45
N SER A 219 14.78 -0.66 -8.54
CA SER A 219 14.62 0.65 -7.92
C SER A 219 13.40 1.42 -8.49
N GLY A 220 12.95 1.11 -9.70
CA GLY A 220 11.80 1.75 -10.34
C GLY A 220 10.49 1.47 -9.60
N VAL A 221 10.28 0.23 -9.15
CA VAL A 221 9.13 -0.15 -8.30
C VAL A 221 9.15 0.64 -6.98
N LYS A 222 10.30 0.73 -6.31
CA LYS A 222 10.42 1.50 -5.06
C LYS A 222 10.21 3.00 -5.28
N GLN A 223 10.75 3.58 -6.36
CA GLN A 223 10.56 5.00 -6.67
C GLN A 223 9.11 5.33 -7.06
N LYS A 224 8.42 4.44 -7.79
CA LYS A 224 6.97 4.52 -8.02
C LYS A 224 6.19 4.50 -6.70
N LEU A 225 6.57 3.64 -5.77
CA LEU A 225 5.92 3.51 -4.46
C LEU A 225 6.08 4.77 -3.59
N ILE A 226 7.31 5.30 -3.52
CA ILE A 226 7.60 6.59 -2.85
C ILE A 226 6.76 7.71 -3.48
N LYS A 227 6.77 7.83 -4.81
CA LYS A 227 5.98 8.85 -5.50
C LYS A 227 4.47 8.67 -5.28
N LYS A 228 3.94 7.45 -5.24
CA LYS A 228 2.53 7.15 -4.95
C LYS A 228 2.07 7.77 -3.62
N LEU A 229 2.93 7.74 -2.60
CA LEU A 229 2.66 8.33 -1.28
C LEU A 229 2.88 9.85 -1.25
N GLN A 230 3.94 10.34 -1.89
CA GLN A 230 4.18 11.79 -2.03
C GLN A 230 3.03 12.47 -2.78
N ASP A 231 2.62 11.95 -3.94
CA ASP A 231 1.48 12.47 -4.71
C ASP A 231 0.18 12.46 -3.88
N ALA A 232 -0.07 11.42 -3.07
CA ALA A 232 -1.26 11.34 -2.21
C ALA A 232 -1.31 12.42 -1.11
N LEU A 233 -0.15 12.84 -0.58
CA LEU A 233 -0.04 13.95 0.37
C LEU A 233 0.13 15.32 -0.30
N LEU A 234 0.49 15.40 -1.59
CA LEU A 234 0.82 16.64 -2.30
C LEU A 234 -0.17 16.95 -3.44
N THR A 235 0.02 16.32 -4.60
CA THR A 235 -0.63 16.67 -5.88
C THR A 235 -2.06 16.12 -6.01
N LYS A 236 -2.34 14.97 -5.39
CA LYS A 236 -3.62 14.26 -5.38
C LYS A 236 -4.36 14.35 -4.03
N TRP A 237 -3.93 15.23 -3.13
CA TRP A 237 -4.56 15.41 -1.82
C TRP A 237 -6.03 15.83 -1.94
N THR A 238 -6.90 15.24 -1.11
CA THR A 238 -8.31 15.62 -1.02
C THR A 238 -8.76 15.80 0.42
N ASN A 239 -9.37 16.95 0.74
CA ASN A 239 -9.92 17.25 2.07
C ASN A 239 -11.09 16.34 2.51
N ASN A 240 -11.54 15.40 1.66
CA ASN A 240 -12.49 14.36 2.03
C ASN A 240 -11.83 12.99 1.84
N VAL A 241 -11.45 12.38 2.95
CA VAL A 241 -10.73 11.11 3.03
C VAL A 241 -11.48 9.95 2.36
N HIS A 242 -12.81 10.01 2.28
CA HIS A 242 -13.61 9.01 1.58
C HIS A 242 -13.48 9.07 0.03
N LYS A 243 -12.89 10.15 -0.51
CA LYS A 243 -12.51 10.25 -1.93
C LYS A 243 -11.06 9.81 -2.21
N MET A 244 -10.26 9.49 -1.19
CA MET A 244 -8.92 8.93 -1.37
C MET A 244 -9.02 7.43 -1.64
N ASN A 245 -8.23 6.93 -2.60
CA ASN A 245 -8.12 5.50 -2.89
C ASN A 245 -7.78 4.70 -1.61
N ARG A 246 -8.62 3.72 -1.28
CA ARG A 246 -8.57 2.94 -0.03
C ARG A 246 -7.22 2.29 0.21
N ARG A 247 -6.60 1.75 -0.84
CA ARG A 247 -5.30 1.07 -0.74
C ARG A 247 -4.19 2.07 -0.45
N VAL A 248 -4.19 3.22 -1.12
CA VAL A 248 -3.19 4.28 -0.90
C VAL A 248 -3.33 4.88 0.50
N LEU A 249 -4.56 5.16 0.95
CA LEU A 249 -4.83 5.61 2.33
C LEU A 249 -4.40 4.57 3.36
N SER A 250 -4.74 3.30 3.16
CA SER A 250 -4.31 2.19 4.03
C SER A 250 -2.79 2.14 4.13
N LEU A 251 -2.10 2.14 2.99
CA LEU A 251 -0.64 2.11 2.91
C LEU A 251 -0.01 3.30 3.64
N LEU A 252 -0.54 4.51 3.45
CA LEU A 252 -0.03 5.72 4.08
C LEU A 252 -0.12 5.67 5.61
N MET A 253 -1.28 5.28 6.16
CA MET A 253 -1.47 5.18 7.60
C MET A 253 -0.72 3.99 8.22
N LEU A 254 -0.62 2.87 7.50
CA LEU A 254 0.18 1.70 7.92
C LEU A 254 1.68 1.97 7.87
N ALA A 255 2.19 2.67 6.86
CA ALA A 255 3.60 3.05 6.77
C ALA A 255 4.01 4.04 7.86
N ASN A 256 3.07 4.89 8.32
CA ASN A 256 3.26 5.73 9.50
C ASN A 256 3.30 4.88 10.79
N ALA A 257 2.31 4.01 11.01
CA ALA A 257 2.27 3.12 12.18
C ALA A 257 3.47 2.14 12.25
N ALA A 258 4.03 1.76 11.10
CA ALA A 258 5.21 0.93 10.98
C ALA A 258 6.55 1.68 11.12
N ASP A 259 6.54 3.00 11.31
CA ASP A 259 7.74 3.86 11.40
C ASP A 259 8.65 3.78 10.15
N VAL A 260 8.04 3.71 8.96
CA VAL A 260 8.77 3.66 7.67
C VAL A 260 8.39 4.74 6.67
N LEU A 261 7.29 5.48 6.88
CA LEU A 261 6.82 6.52 5.96
C LEU A 261 7.84 7.65 5.74
N GLU A 262 8.63 7.99 6.76
CA GLU A 262 9.67 9.03 6.68
C GLU A 262 10.68 8.78 5.56
N ASN A 263 10.99 7.50 5.26
CA ASN A 263 11.88 7.13 4.14
C ASN A 263 11.33 7.53 2.75
N ALA A 264 10.03 7.82 2.64
CA ALA A 264 9.39 8.36 1.43
C ALA A 264 9.23 9.89 1.46
N LEU A 265 9.29 10.54 2.62
CA LEU A 265 9.11 11.99 2.76
C LEU A 265 10.43 12.76 2.84
N ALA A 266 11.47 12.19 3.46
CA ALA A 266 12.81 12.79 3.54
C ALA A 266 13.47 13.18 2.18
N PRO A 267 13.11 12.62 1.01
CA PRO A 267 13.59 13.11 -0.30
C PRO A 267 12.86 14.36 -0.84
N LEU A 268 11.84 14.89 -0.17
CA LEU A 268 11.13 16.11 -0.55
C LEU A 268 11.97 17.37 -0.23
N GLY A 269 11.66 18.49 -0.88
CA GLY A 269 12.15 19.80 -0.46
C GLY A 269 11.33 20.37 0.71
N ASP A 270 11.94 21.24 1.51
CA ASP A 270 11.42 21.75 2.79
C ASP A 270 9.93 22.15 2.75
N ASP A 271 9.51 22.97 1.77
CA ASP A 271 8.11 23.44 1.63
C ASP A 271 7.11 22.29 1.39
N ASP A 272 7.48 21.31 0.55
CA ASP A 272 6.66 20.13 0.25
C ASP A 272 6.65 19.16 1.43
N TYR A 273 7.78 18.98 2.11
CA TYR A 273 7.86 18.18 3.33
C TYR A 273 6.96 18.75 4.44
N ASP A 274 7.01 20.06 4.69
CA ASP A 274 6.16 20.72 5.69
C ASP A 274 4.67 20.70 5.31
N LEU A 275 4.34 20.70 4.01
CA LEU A 275 2.97 20.48 3.52
C LEU A 275 2.52 19.03 3.72
N ALA A 276 3.34 18.06 3.34
CA ALA A 276 3.07 16.64 3.50
C ALA A 276 2.88 16.27 4.97
N MET A 277 3.75 16.75 5.86
CA MET A 277 3.68 16.48 7.30
C MET A 277 2.50 17.18 7.99
N ARG A 278 2.05 18.35 7.51
CA ARG A 278 0.77 18.94 7.96
C ARG A 278 -0.42 18.06 7.59
N ARG A 279 -0.51 17.66 6.32
CA ARG A 279 -1.59 16.79 5.82
C ARG A 279 -1.57 15.39 6.42
N LEU A 280 -0.41 14.84 6.74
CA LEU A 280 -0.28 13.58 7.48
C LEU A 280 -0.86 13.72 8.89
N ARG A 281 -0.57 14.81 9.61
CA ARG A 281 -1.21 15.10 10.92
C ARG A 281 -2.73 15.24 10.79
N GLU A 282 -3.21 15.94 9.76
CA GLU A 282 -4.66 16.04 9.46
C GLU A 282 -5.33 14.66 9.21
N LEU A 283 -4.59 13.62 8.78
CA LEU A 283 -5.09 12.25 8.69
C LEU A 283 -4.99 11.47 10.02
N LEU A 284 -3.97 11.71 10.83
CA LEU A 284 -3.75 11.02 12.10
C LEU A 284 -4.70 11.51 13.21
N ASP A 285 -5.07 12.79 13.17
CA ASP A 285 -6.04 13.43 14.08
C ASP A 285 -7.51 13.03 13.80
N LEU A 286 -7.75 12.12 12.84
CA LEU A 286 -9.10 11.68 12.48
C LEU A 286 -9.70 10.68 13.47
N ASP A 287 -10.88 11.03 14.01
CA ASP A 287 -11.75 10.08 14.68
C ASP A 287 -12.16 8.96 13.71
N CYS A 288 -11.59 7.78 13.93
CA CYS A 288 -11.77 6.58 13.12
C CYS A 288 -13.19 6.01 13.23
N GLU A 289 -13.88 6.17 14.38
CA GLU A 289 -15.26 5.74 14.54
C GLU A 289 -16.20 6.63 13.70
N GLN A 290 -15.97 7.94 13.70
CA GLN A 290 -16.72 8.88 12.88
C GLN A 290 -16.50 8.63 11.39
N GLN A 291 -15.27 8.36 10.94
CA GLN A 291 -15.04 8.04 9.52
C GLN A 291 -15.70 6.71 9.13
N ALA A 292 -15.62 5.67 9.96
CA ALA A 292 -16.31 4.40 9.71
C ALA A 292 -17.84 4.60 9.64
N GLN A 293 -18.43 5.40 10.54
CA GLN A 293 -19.86 5.72 10.51
C GLN A 293 -20.28 6.51 9.25
N LYS A 294 -19.50 7.52 8.83
CA LYS A 294 -19.74 8.26 7.59
C LYS A 294 -19.73 7.34 6.36
N LEU A 295 -18.77 6.43 6.28
CA LEU A 295 -18.66 5.46 5.18
C LEU A 295 -19.91 4.57 5.07
N ILE A 296 -20.42 4.06 6.19
CA ILE A 296 -21.66 3.27 6.25
C ILE A 296 -22.87 4.11 5.80
N GLN A 297 -22.95 5.38 6.23
CA GLN A 297 -24.03 6.30 5.87
C GLN A 297 -24.04 6.63 4.37
N MET A 298 -22.87 6.91 3.77
CA MET A 298 -22.73 7.18 2.34
C MET A 298 -23.21 5.99 1.49
N ASN A 299 -22.82 4.76 1.85
CA ASN A 299 -23.28 3.55 1.17
C ASN A 299 -24.80 3.34 1.33
N SER A 300 -25.33 3.62 2.52
CA SER A 300 -26.77 3.52 2.80
C SER A 300 -27.61 4.53 2.00
N ALA A 301 -27.05 5.72 1.72
CA ALA A 301 -27.71 6.74 0.90
C ALA A 301 -27.75 6.33 -0.58
N ASN A 302 -26.63 5.83 -1.13
CA ASN A 302 -26.57 5.39 -2.53
C ASN A 302 -27.45 4.15 -2.79
N GLY A 303 -27.51 3.20 -1.85
CA GLY A 303 -28.37 2.02 -1.96
C GLY A 303 -29.88 2.32 -1.91
N GLY A 304 -30.30 3.57 -1.66
CA GLY A 304 -31.70 3.96 -1.56
C GLY A 304 -32.43 4.18 -2.89
N GLN A 305 -31.76 4.04 -4.04
CA GLN A 305 -32.36 4.33 -5.36
C GLN A 305 -32.80 3.08 -6.15
N ASP A 306 -32.25 1.89 -5.90
CA ASP A 306 -32.63 0.62 -6.56
C ASP A 306 -33.87 -0.07 -5.92
N GLY A 307 -34.86 0.73 -5.50
CA GLY A 307 -36.07 0.26 -4.81
C GLY A 307 -37.14 -0.38 -5.72
N GLY A 308 -36.77 -1.33 -6.59
CA GLY A 308 -37.67 -1.88 -7.62
C GLY A 308 -37.76 -3.41 -7.69
N ASN A 309 -38.78 -3.99 -7.05
CA ASN A 309 -39.32 -5.36 -7.18
C ASN A 309 -38.40 -6.48 -7.73
N GLY A 310 -37.97 -7.39 -6.86
CA GLY A 310 -37.44 -8.70 -7.26
C GLY A 310 -37.28 -9.69 -6.10
N GLU A 311 -38.13 -10.71 -6.02
CA GLU A 311 -37.88 -11.88 -5.17
C GLU A 311 -36.85 -12.79 -5.85
N SER A 312 -35.72 -13.07 -5.19
CA SER A 312 -34.83 -14.16 -5.59
C SER A 312 -34.07 -14.73 -4.40
N ASN A 313 -34.29 -16.02 -4.12
CA ASN A 313 -33.43 -16.78 -3.21
C ASN A 313 -32.10 -17.11 -3.91
N GLY A 314 -31.03 -16.45 -3.51
CA GLY A 314 -29.68 -16.73 -3.95
C GLY A 314 -28.67 -15.93 -3.15
N ALA A 315 -27.51 -16.52 -2.83
CA ALA A 315 -26.41 -15.81 -2.22
C ALA A 315 -25.71 -14.94 -3.28
N SER A 316 -26.29 -13.78 -3.59
CA SER A 316 -25.70 -12.81 -4.51
C SER A 316 -24.35 -12.35 -3.99
N ALA A 317 -23.34 -12.35 -4.87
CA ALA A 317 -22.05 -11.75 -4.55
C ALA A 317 -22.28 -10.28 -4.14
N PRO A 318 -21.74 -9.81 -3.00
CA PRO A 318 -21.98 -8.46 -2.53
C PRO A 318 -21.43 -7.44 -3.53
N SER A 319 -22.15 -6.33 -3.71
CA SER A 319 -21.76 -5.30 -4.68
C SER A 319 -20.34 -4.78 -4.42
N ARG A 320 -19.65 -4.37 -5.50
CA ARG A 320 -18.30 -3.80 -5.45
C ARG A 320 -18.18 -2.69 -4.40
N ALA A 321 -19.18 -1.81 -4.33
CA ALA A 321 -19.31 -0.78 -3.29
C ALA A 321 -19.39 -1.36 -1.86
N SER A 322 -20.18 -2.41 -1.63
CA SER A 322 -20.26 -3.06 -0.31
C SER A 322 -18.95 -3.70 0.14
N ALA A 323 -18.10 -4.15 -0.79
CA ALA A 323 -16.76 -4.65 -0.48
C ALA A 323 -15.80 -3.52 -0.08
N LEU A 324 -15.82 -2.38 -0.80
CA LEU A 324 -15.01 -1.19 -0.48
C LEU A 324 -15.40 -0.54 0.87
N VAL A 325 -16.67 -0.67 1.26
CA VAL A 325 -17.16 -0.26 2.58
C VAL A 325 -16.61 -1.18 3.67
N ALA A 326 -16.78 -2.51 3.53
CA ALA A 326 -16.27 -3.48 4.50
C ALA A 326 -14.74 -3.39 4.69
N ALA A 327 -13.99 -3.21 3.60
CA ALA A 327 -12.54 -2.99 3.66
C ALA A 327 -12.17 -1.66 4.34
N GLY A 328 -12.96 -0.60 4.15
CA GLY A 328 -12.78 0.68 4.85
C GLY A 328 -13.12 0.61 6.34
N GLU A 329 -14.16 -0.14 6.72
CA GLU A 329 -14.46 -0.42 8.13
C GLU A 329 -13.32 -1.20 8.80
N MET A 330 -12.73 -2.20 8.12
CA MET A 330 -11.54 -2.91 8.61
C MET A 330 -10.34 -1.97 8.75
N MET A 331 -10.06 -1.15 7.72
CA MET A 331 -8.98 -0.17 7.74
C MET A 331 -9.07 0.77 8.96
N TRP A 332 -10.24 1.39 9.18
CA TRP A 332 -10.44 2.26 10.34
C TRP A 332 -10.32 1.51 11.67
N SER A 333 -10.70 0.24 11.76
CA SER A 333 -10.55 -0.57 12.98
C SER A 333 -9.09 -0.94 13.25
N VAL A 334 -8.30 -1.22 12.21
CA VAL A 334 -6.85 -1.48 12.34
C VAL A 334 -6.09 -0.22 12.75
N ILE A 335 -6.37 0.94 12.14
CA ILE A 335 -5.76 2.21 12.55
C ILE A 335 -6.17 2.61 13.97
N ALA A 336 -7.44 2.46 14.34
CA ALA A 336 -7.90 2.70 15.70
C ALA A 336 -7.30 1.73 16.75
N ALA A 337 -6.74 0.60 16.32
CA ALA A 337 -6.02 -0.33 17.21
C ALA A 337 -4.56 0.12 17.46
N PHE A 338 -3.95 0.86 16.53
CA PHE A 338 -2.61 1.44 16.70
C PHE A 338 -2.62 2.81 17.39
N ASN A 339 -3.71 3.57 17.31
CA ASN A 339 -3.86 4.87 17.96
C ASN A 339 -4.27 4.78 19.46
N LYS A 340 -3.76 3.77 20.21
CA LYS A 340 -4.25 3.39 21.54
C LYS A 340 -3.16 3.32 22.62
#